data_AF-A0A522WIP4-F1
#
_entry.id   AF-A0A522WIP4-F1
#
_cell.length_a   1.000
_cell.length_b   1.000
_cell.length_c   1.000
_cell.angle_alpha   90.00
_cell.angle_beta   90.00
_cell.angle_gamma   90.00
#
_symmetry.space_group_name_H-M   'P 1'
#
loop_
_entity.id
_entity.type
_entity.pdbx_description
1 polymer ?
#
loop_
_entity_poly.entity_id
_entity_poly.type
_entity_poly.pdbx_seq_one_letter_code
_entity_poly.pdbx_strand_id
1 'polypeptide(L)'
;MTIAGIDIGYGNIKVVSDEITTVFPTIITPAREGGFDVGIGNNVLPIEVNGKQFYVGEDAEKSAFKLDIRYKSWFLEDEYIAFYKKAIFLLKPGFLTIVTGLPVNEYNECRGKLKNRLKIRFQADGNFFNVEDVRVMPQPFGSFYNFVLDHEGNITREKSLTETVGIIDIGYRTTDYILISSGKYTEGEVSGTIDTGIS
;
A
#
# COMPACT_ATOMS: atom_id res chain seq x y z
N MET A 1 -15.50 -2.81 13.59
CA MET A 1 -14.63 -1.87 12.87
C MET A 1 -13.34 -2.61 12.60
N THR A 2 -12.92 -2.68 11.35
CA THR A 2 -11.73 -3.45 10.94
C THR A 2 -10.55 -2.49 10.82
N ILE A 3 -9.41 -2.85 11.40
CA ILE A 3 -8.15 -2.11 11.22
C ILE A 3 -7.26 -2.95 10.31
N ALA A 4 -6.68 -2.33 9.28
CA ALA A 4 -5.78 -3.04 8.38
C ALA A 4 -4.55 -2.20 8.02
N GLY A 5 -3.38 -2.84 8.06
CA GLY A 5 -2.17 -2.38 7.41
C GLY A 5 -2.18 -2.78 5.94
N ILE A 6 -2.05 -1.82 5.04
CA ILE A 6 -1.93 -2.06 3.59
C ILE A 6 -0.65 -1.38 3.12
N ASP A 7 0.28 -2.15 2.57
CA ASP A 7 1.52 -1.65 1.96
C ASP A 7 1.51 -1.98 0.47
N ILE A 8 1.49 -0.94 -0.37
CA ILE A 8 1.53 -1.07 -1.83
C ILE A 8 2.94 -0.70 -2.30
N GLY A 9 3.78 -1.71 -2.46
CA GLY A 9 5.11 -1.57 -3.05
C GLY A 9 5.09 -1.80 -4.56
N TYR A 10 6.22 -1.56 -5.23
CA TYR A 10 6.33 -1.74 -6.69
C TYR A 10 6.16 -3.19 -7.17
N GLY A 11 6.55 -4.18 -6.34
CA GLY A 11 6.46 -5.59 -6.70
C GLY A 11 5.24 -6.30 -6.13
N ASN A 12 4.88 -5.99 -4.89
CA ASN A 12 3.81 -6.67 -4.17
C ASN A 12 2.97 -5.70 -3.34
N ILE A 13 1.72 -6.08 -3.14
CA ILE A 13 0.78 -5.51 -2.21
C ILE A 13 0.65 -6.45 -1.03
N LYS A 14 0.84 -5.93 0.17
CA LYS A 14 0.74 -6.68 1.42
C LYS A 14 -0.45 -6.14 2.21
N VAL A 15 -1.27 -7.03 2.73
CA VAL A 15 -2.46 -6.70 3.53
C VAL A 15 -2.42 -7.49 4.81
N VAL A 16 -2.55 -6.80 5.93
CA VAL A 16 -2.56 -7.40 7.28
C VAL A 16 -3.72 -6.80 8.07
N SER A 17 -4.53 -7.67 8.68
CA SER A 17 -5.53 -7.35 9.71
C SER A 17 -5.63 -8.55 10.66
N ASP A 18 -6.51 -8.47 11.67
CA ASP A 18 -6.70 -9.55 12.64
C ASP A 18 -7.15 -10.87 11.99
N GLU A 19 -7.86 -10.82 10.85
CA GLU A 19 -8.44 -11.99 10.19
C GLU A 19 -7.62 -12.48 8.97
N ILE A 20 -6.81 -11.61 8.37
CA ILE A 20 -6.09 -11.93 7.13
C ILE A 20 -4.68 -11.33 7.11
N THR A 21 -3.72 -12.16 6.69
CA THR A 21 -2.40 -11.75 6.22
C THR A 21 -2.24 -12.31 4.81
N THR A 22 -2.11 -11.44 3.81
CA THR A 22 -1.98 -11.86 2.41
C THR A 22 -1.08 -10.94 1.61
N VAL A 23 -0.51 -11.48 0.54
CA VAL A 23 0.37 -10.78 -0.39
C VAL A 23 -0.02 -11.17 -1.81
N PHE A 24 -0.10 -10.19 -2.71
CA PHE A 24 -0.36 -10.42 -4.13
C PHE A 24 0.39 -9.39 -4.99
N PRO A 25 0.63 -9.66 -6.28
CA PRO A 25 1.53 -8.84 -7.09
C PRO A 25 0.94 -7.45 -7.39
N THR A 26 1.81 -6.44 -7.50
CA THR A 26 1.43 -5.08 -7.90
C THR A 26 1.35 -4.96 -9.41
N ILE A 27 0.31 -5.56 -10.00
CA ILE A 27 0.09 -5.57 -11.45
C ILE A 27 -1.31 -5.03 -11.74
N ILE A 28 -1.44 -4.20 -12.77
CA ILE A 28 -2.70 -3.61 -13.18
C ILE A 28 -2.80 -3.50 -14.69
N THR A 29 -4.02 -3.70 -15.21
CA THR A 29 -4.38 -3.46 -16.61
C THR A 29 -5.75 -2.80 -16.68
N PRO A 30 -6.00 -1.89 -17.63
CA PRO A 30 -7.36 -1.40 -17.90
C PRO A 30 -8.23 -2.57 -18.35
N ALA A 31 -9.48 -2.61 -17.89
CA ALA A 31 -10.49 -3.46 -18.50
C ALA A 31 -10.93 -2.80 -19.81
N ARG A 32 -10.72 -3.46 -20.95
CA ARG A 32 -11.09 -2.92 -22.27
C ARG A 32 -12.46 -3.45 -22.69
N GLU A 33 -13.39 -2.55 -23.03
CA GLU A 33 -14.61 -2.96 -23.73
C GLU A 33 -14.26 -3.50 -25.12
N GLY A 34 -14.76 -4.69 -25.46
CA GLY A 34 -14.60 -5.30 -26.79
C GLY A 34 -13.21 -5.88 -27.11
N GLY A 35 -12.26 -5.79 -26.18
CA GLY A 35 -10.99 -6.52 -26.26
C GLY A 35 -11.12 -7.88 -25.59
N PHE A 36 -10.71 -8.95 -26.26
CA PHE A 36 -10.47 -10.22 -25.59
C PHE A 36 -9.28 -10.04 -24.63
N ASP A 37 -9.55 -9.87 -23.33
CA ASP A 37 -8.53 -10.10 -22.30
C ASP A 37 -8.33 -11.62 -22.20
N VAL A 38 -7.58 -12.16 -23.15
CA VAL A 38 -7.28 -13.59 -23.27
C VAL A 38 -6.73 -14.09 -21.94
N GLY A 39 -7.52 -14.89 -21.22
CA GLY A 39 -7.12 -15.51 -19.96
C GLY A 39 -7.80 -14.93 -18.70
N ILE A 40 -8.39 -13.75 -18.75
CA ILE A 40 -9.22 -13.24 -17.65
C ILE A 40 -10.60 -13.93 -17.77
N GLY A 41 -10.94 -14.77 -16.78
CA GLY A 41 -12.18 -15.54 -16.82
C GLY A 41 -13.42 -14.63 -16.79
N ASN A 42 -14.51 -15.06 -17.42
CA ASN A 42 -15.76 -14.29 -17.55
C ASN A 42 -16.44 -13.86 -16.22
N ASN A 43 -15.95 -14.31 -15.07
CA ASN A 43 -16.52 -14.04 -13.75
C ASN A 43 -15.68 -13.06 -12.91
N VAL A 44 -14.58 -12.53 -13.44
CA VAL A 44 -13.78 -11.53 -12.71
C VAL A 44 -14.39 -10.15 -12.94
N LEU A 45 -14.94 -9.55 -11.90
CA LEU A 45 -15.45 -8.18 -11.97
C LEU A 45 -14.30 -7.19 -11.87
N PRO A 46 -14.17 -6.23 -12.80
CA PRO A 46 -13.13 -5.22 -12.72
C PRO A 46 -13.40 -4.23 -11.58
N ILE A 47 -12.34 -3.63 -11.08
CA ILE A 47 -12.39 -2.59 -10.06
C ILE A 47 -12.62 -1.25 -10.75
N GLU A 48 -13.74 -0.61 -10.42
CA GLU A 48 -14.07 0.72 -10.94
C GLU A 48 -13.49 1.82 -10.03
N VAL A 49 -12.81 2.80 -10.63
CA VAL A 49 -12.37 4.04 -9.98
C VAL A 49 -12.62 5.20 -10.93
N ASN A 50 -13.45 6.18 -10.52
CA ASN A 50 -13.73 7.39 -11.31
C ASN A 50 -14.17 7.10 -12.75
N GLY A 51 -15.00 6.06 -12.96
CA GLY A 51 -15.48 5.64 -14.28
C GLY A 51 -14.47 4.85 -15.13
N LYS A 52 -13.25 4.63 -14.64
CA LYS A 52 -12.27 3.72 -15.25
C LYS A 52 -12.36 2.35 -14.59
N GLN A 53 -12.16 1.29 -15.36
CA GLN A 53 -12.21 -0.09 -14.87
C GLN A 53 -10.84 -0.76 -15.00
N PHE A 54 -10.44 -1.49 -13.98
CA PHE A 54 -9.12 -2.11 -13.89
C PHE A 54 -9.19 -3.56 -13.39
N TYR A 55 -8.36 -4.43 -13.97
CA TYR A 55 -8.01 -5.70 -13.33
C TYR A 55 -6.72 -5.52 -12.54
N VAL A 56 -6.63 -6.16 -11.37
CA VAL A 56 -5.56 -5.95 -10.39
C VAL A 56 -5.02 -7.28 -9.86
N GLY A 57 -3.71 -7.35 -9.67
CA GLY A 57 -3.02 -8.50 -9.11
C GLY A 57 -3.04 -9.70 -10.04
N GLU A 58 -3.36 -10.87 -9.51
CA GLU A 58 -3.45 -12.15 -10.24
C GLU A 58 -4.45 -12.09 -11.40
N ASP A 59 -5.49 -11.26 -11.27
CA ASP A 59 -6.47 -11.03 -12.34
C ASP A 59 -5.82 -10.33 -13.54
N ALA A 60 -4.87 -9.42 -13.28
CA ALA A 60 -4.14 -8.69 -14.32
C ALA A 60 -2.96 -9.47 -14.91
N GLU A 61 -2.43 -10.47 -14.21
CA GLU A 61 -1.29 -11.27 -14.68
C GLU A 61 -1.55 -11.95 -16.03
N LYS A 62 -2.79 -12.41 -16.19
CA LYS A 62 -3.25 -13.14 -17.37
C LYS A 62 -3.38 -12.25 -18.60
N SER A 63 -3.39 -10.93 -18.42
CA SER A 63 -3.40 -9.98 -19.53
C SER A 63 -2.04 -9.89 -20.23
N ALA A 64 -2.08 -9.86 -21.57
CA ALA A 64 -0.92 -9.56 -22.41
C ALA A 64 -0.45 -8.09 -22.28
N PHE A 65 -1.33 -7.19 -21.87
CA PHE A 65 -1.03 -5.78 -21.66
C PHE A 65 -1.00 -5.47 -20.16
N LYS A 66 0.10 -4.85 -19.70
CA LYS A 66 0.28 -4.45 -18.30
C LYS A 66 0.71 -2.98 -18.27
N LEU A 67 0.15 -2.20 -17.36
CA LEU A 67 0.57 -0.81 -17.18
C LEU A 67 1.89 -0.76 -16.41
N ASP A 68 2.83 0.07 -16.89
CA ASP A 68 4.01 0.42 -16.11
C ASP A 68 3.67 1.55 -15.14
N ILE A 69 3.38 1.15 -13.91
CA ILE A 69 3.01 2.02 -12.78
C ILE A 69 4.21 2.43 -11.93
N ARG A 70 5.43 2.13 -12.37
CA ARG A 70 6.64 2.37 -11.59
C ARG A 70 7.19 3.77 -11.86
N TYR A 71 6.44 4.81 -11.52
CA TYR A 71 6.88 6.20 -11.66
C TYR A 71 6.53 7.04 -10.43
N LYS A 72 7.32 8.09 -10.15
CA LYS A 72 7.28 8.84 -8.88
C LYS A 72 5.90 9.34 -8.42
N SER A 73 4.99 9.66 -9.33
CA SER A 73 3.68 10.25 -9.00
C SER A 73 2.52 9.25 -8.97
N TRP A 74 2.76 7.97 -9.24
CA TRP A 74 1.70 6.96 -9.37
C TRP A 74 0.78 6.86 -8.14
N PHE A 75 1.30 7.19 -6.94
CA PHE A 75 0.55 7.22 -5.67
C PHE A 75 -0.73 8.09 -5.72
N LEU A 76 -0.81 9.03 -6.67
CA LEU A 76 -1.93 9.95 -6.85
C LEU A 76 -2.85 9.60 -8.02
N GLU A 77 -2.62 8.46 -8.67
CA GLU A 77 -3.35 8.02 -9.85
C GLU A 77 -4.51 7.07 -9.49
N ASP A 78 -5.47 6.89 -10.39
CA ASP A 78 -6.66 6.04 -10.15
C ASP A 78 -6.28 4.57 -10.01
N GLU A 79 -5.24 4.14 -10.72
CA GLU A 79 -4.59 2.84 -10.64
C GLU A 79 -4.18 2.51 -9.20
N TYR A 80 -3.63 3.50 -8.47
CA TYR A 80 -3.23 3.33 -7.08
C TYR A 80 -4.43 3.09 -6.16
N ILE A 81 -5.55 3.75 -6.44
CA ILE A 81 -6.81 3.55 -5.71
C ILE A 81 -7.44 2.19 -6.06
N ALA A 82 -7.26 1.71 -7.29
CA ALA A 82 -7.74 0.38 -7.67
C ALA A 82 -7.02 -0.72 -6.86
N PHE A 83 -5.71 -0.57 -6.61
CA PHE A 83 -4.97 -1.45 -5.71
C PHE A 83 -5.54 -1.46 -4.29
N TYR A 84 -5.82 -0.28 -3.71
CA TYR A 84 -6.47 -0.23 -2.40
C TYR A 84 -7.86 -0.83 -2.40
N LYS A 85 -8.67 -0.60 -3.42
CA LYS A 85 -10.00 -1.24 -3.52
C LYS A 85 -9.90 -2.75 -3.56
N LYS A 86 -8.93 -3.33 -4.31
CA LYS A 86 -8.67 -4.78 -4.30
C LYS A 86 -8.32 -5.25 -2.90
N ALA A 87 -7.37 -4.58 -2.23
CA ALA A 87 -6.93 -4.93 -0.90
C ALA A 87 -8.06 -4.83 0.15
N ILE A 88 -8.86 -3.76 0.10
CA ILE A 88 -9.99 -3.53 1.01
C ILE A 88 -11.09 -4.58 0.80
N PHE A 89 -11.32 -5.00 -0.44
CA PHE A 89 -12.31 -6.03 -0.75
C PHE A 89 -11.97 -7.39 -0.11
N LEU A 90 -10.70 -7.66 0.18
CA LEU A 90 -10.27 -8.87 0.89
C LEU A 90 -10.50 -8.80 2.41
N LEU A 91 -10.82 -7.63 2.95
CA LEU A 91 -11.06 -7.42 4.38
C LEU A 91 -12.51 -7.74 4.74
N LYS A 92 -12.76 -7.88 6.05
CA LYS A 92 -14.12 -7.95 6.58
C LYS A 92 -14.92 -6.69 6.21
N PRO A 93 -16.12 -6.84 5.60
CA PRO A 93 -16.99 -5.72 5.27
C PRO A 93 -17.34 -4.85 6.48
N GLY A 94 -17.63 -3.58 6.21
CA GLY A 94 -18.04 -2.60 7.20
C GLY A 94 -17.19 -1.34 7.22
N PHE A 95 -17.07 -0.76 8.41
CA PHE A 95 -16.25 0.42 8.67
C PHE A 95 -14.79 0.04 8.93
N LEU A 96 -13.89 0.75 8.25
CA LEU A 96 -12.47 0.41 8.12
C LEU A 96 -11.59 1.58 8.58
N THR A 97 -10.50 1.26 9.26
CA THR A 97 -9.35 2.15 9.45
C THR A 97 -8.16 1.58 8.70
N ILE A 98 -7.60 2.35 7.77
CA ILE A 98 -6.46 1.91 6.95
C ILE A 98 -5.18 2.59 7.44
N VAL A 99 -4.18 1.79 7.75
CA VAL A 99 -2.81 2.23 8.01
C VAL A 99 -1.98 1.89 6.78
N THR A 100 -1.28 2.87 6.21
CA THR A 100 -0.46 2.69 5.00
C THR A 100 0.83 3.50 5.05
N GLY A 101 1.76 3.15 4.18
CA GLY A 101 3.06 3.80 4.01
C GLY A 101 3.16 4.60 2.72
N LEU A 102 3.97 5.66 2.75
CA LEU A 102 4.58 6.26 1.56
C LEU A 102 6.10 6.23 1.71
N PRO A 103 6.88 6.14 0.62
CA PRO A 103 8.32 6.31 0.71
C PRO A 103 8.66 7.72 1.21
N VAL A 104 9.86 7.87 1.78
CA VAL A 104 10.24 9.06 2.56
C VAL A 104 10.19 10.33 1.71
N ASN A 105 10.66 10.24 0.47
CA ASN A 105 10.71 11.38 -0.46
C ASN A 105 9.31 11.89 -0.82
N GLU A 106 8.32 11.00 -0.96
CA GLU A 106 6.95 11.34 -1.34
C GLU A 106 6.05 11.61 -0.12
N TYR A 107 6.42 11.16 1.07
CA TYR A 107 5.60 11.27 2.28
C TYR A 107 5.09 12.69 2.53
N ASN A 108 5.99 13.68 2.54
CA ASN A 108 5.64 15.05 2.89
C ASN A 108 4.65 15.68 1.89
N GLU A 109 4.83 15.44 0.60
CA GLU A 109 3.97 16.00 -0.44
C GLU A 109 2.65 15.23 -0.60
N CYS A 110 2.71 13.90 -0.52
CA CYS A 110 1.60 13.04 -0.91
C CYS A 110 0.70 12.61 0.26
N ARG A 111 1.15 12.64 1.53
CA ARG A 111 0.37 12.09 2.67
C ARG A 111 -1.05 12.64 2.76
N GLY A 112 -1.24 13.95 2.62
CA GLY A 112 -2.55 14.60 2.74
C GLY A 112 -3.46 14.27 1.56
N LYS A 113 -2.89 14.28 0.35
CA LYS A 113 -3.60 13.92 -0.88
C LYS A 113 -4.04 12.45 -0.83
N LEU A 114 -3.13 11.53 -0.49
CA LEU A 114 -3.43 10.11 -0.35
C LEU A 114 -4.48 9.88 0.74
N LYS A 115 -4.33 10.48 1.93
CA LYS A 115 -5.31 10.39 3.02
C LYS A 115 -6.72 10.73 2.55
N ASN A 116 -6.87 11.79 1.76
CA ASN A 116 -8.17 12.20 1.24
C ASN A 116 -8.70 11.26 0.15
N ARG A 117 -7.85 10.79 -0.77
CA ARG A 117 -8.25 9.84 -1.83
C ARG A 117 -8.62 8.47 -1.27
N LEU A 118 -8.08 8.09 -0.11
CA LEU A 118 -8.39 6.82 0.57
C LEU A 118 -9.65 6.85 1.42
N LYS A 119 -10.41 7.95 1.45
CA LYS A 119 -11.78 7.99 2.00
C LYS A 119 -12.75 7.30 1.03
N ILE A 120 -12.53 6.02 0.80
CA ILE A 120 -13.22 5.21 -0.20
C ILE A 120 -14.46 4.58 0.43
N ARG A 121 -15.56 4.63 -0.30
CA ARG A 121 -16.80 3.90 0.01
C ARG A 121 -17.29 3.17 -1.22
N PHE A 122 -17.62 1.89 -1.08
CA PHE A 122 -18.16 1.09 -2.19
C PHE A 122 -19.00 -0.09 -1.66
N GLN A 123 -19.76 -0.70 -2.57
CA GLN A 123 -20.43 -1.97 -2.34
C GLN A 123 -19.88 -3.02 -3.31
N ALA A 124 -19.74 -4.25 -2.83
CA ALA A 124 -19.34 -5.39 -3.64
C ALA A 124 -19.94 -6.66 -3.02
N ASP A 125 -20.48 -7.56 -3.85
CA ASP A 125 -21.12 -8.81 -3.42
C ASP A 125 -22.19 -8.63 -2.33
N GLY A 126 -22.99 -7.56 -2.43
CA GLY A 126 -24.03 -7.23 -1.45
C GLY A 126 -23.50 -6.68 -0.11
N ASN A 127 -22.18 -6.57 0.05
CA ASN A 127 -21.52 -6.04 1.23
C ASN A 127 -21.12 -4.57 1.03
N PHE A 128 -21.02 -3.80 2.12
CA PHE A 128 -20.53 -2.43 2.09
C PHE A 128 -19.14 -2.31 2.71
N PHE A 129 -18.32 -1.43 2.16
CA PHE A 129 -17.00 -1.10 2.65
C PHE A 129 -16.89 0.42 2.76
N ASN A 130 -16.46 0.91 3.91
CA ASN A 130 -16.32 2.35 4.16
C ASN A 130 -15.04 2.64 4.96
N VAL A 131 -14.09 3.33 4.34
CA VAL A 131 -12.86 3.76 5.01
C VAL A 131 -13.13 5.07 5.76
N GLU A 132 -13.21 5.00 7.09
CA GLU A 132 -13.53 6.14 7.96
C GLU A 132 -12.29 6.92 8.39
N ASP A 133 -11.20 6.22 8.70
CA ASP A 133 -9.91 6.82 9.05
C ASP A 133 -8.78 6.22 8.22
N VAL A 134 -7.79 7.08 7.95
CA VAL A 134 -6.60 6.73 7.20
C VAL A 134 -5.39 7.33 7.90
N ARG A 135 -4.43 6.47 8.25
CA ARG A 135 -3.14 6.85 8.82
C ARG A 135 -2.05 6.56 7.79
N VAL A 136 -1.41 7.62 7.31
CA VAL A 136 -0.28 7.53 6.38
C VAL A 136 1.00 7.80 7.16
N MET A 137 1.96 6.90 7.05
CA MET A 137 3.26 6.97 7.72
C MET A 137 4.40 6.87 6.70
N PRO A 138 5.63 7.29 7.03
CA PRO A 138 6.79 6.92 6.22
C PRO A 138 6.97 5.39 6.25
N GLN A 139 7.16 4.74 5.09
CA GLN A 139 7.28 3.28 5.00
C GLN A 139 8.30 2.67 5.98
N PRO A 140 9.52 3.23 6.14
CA PRO A 140 10.51 2.64 7.04
C PRO A 140 10.11 2.63 8.53
N PHE A 141 9.11 3.44 8.94
CA PHE A 141 8.56 3.36 10.30
C PHE A 141 7.82 2.04 10.55
N GLY A 142 7.25 1.41 9.52
CA GLY A 142 6.64 0.09 9.66
C GLY A 142 7.66 -0.93 10.18
N SER A 143 8.86 -0.93 9.59
CA SER A 143 10.00 -1.75 10.03
C SER A 143 10.45 -1.39 11.45
N PHE A 144 10.49 -0.10 11.79
CA PHE A 144 10.80 0.34 13.15
C PHE A 144 9.80 -0.19 14.18
N TYR A 145 8.50 -0.03 13.94
CA TYR A 145 7.46 -0.49 14.86
C TYR A 145 7.47 -2.00 15.01
N ASN A 146 7.66 -2.75 13.93
CA ASN A 146 7.83 -4.20 13.99
C ASN A 146 9.06 -4.61 14.82
N PHE A 147 10.09 -3.77 14.88
CA PHE A 147 11.27 -4.03 15.70
C PHE A 147 11.04 -3.74 17.19
N VAL A 148 10.32 -2.66 17.53
CA VAL A 148 10.17 -2.20 18.92
C VAL A 148 8.89 -2.67 19.61
N LEU A 149 7.88 -3.10 18.87
CA LEU A 149 6.60 -3.59 19.39
C LEU A 149 6.50 -5.11 19.31
N ASP A 150 5.74 -5.72 20.22
CA ASP A 150 5.22 -7.08 20.03
C ASP A 150 3.88 -7.06 19.25
N HIS A 151 3.30 -8.26 19.08
CA HIS A 151 2.04 -8.47 18.39
C HIS A 151 0.82 -7.94 19.16
N GLU A 152 0.96 -7.65 20.46
CA GLU A 152 -0.07 -6.99 21.27
C GLU A 152 0.08 -5.46 21.25
N GLY A 153 1.14 -4.95 20.61
CA GLY A 153 1.46 -3.52 20.54
C GLY A 153 2.20 -2.99 21.76
N ASN A 154 2.70 -3.86 22.64
CA ASN A 154 3.52 -3.45 23.78
C ASN A 154 4.94 -3.12 23.31
N ILE A 155 5.56 -2.12 23.92
CA ILE A 155 6.97 -1.78 23.66
C ILE A 155 7.85 -2.85 24.32
N THR A 156 8.59 -3.59 23.52
CA THR A 156 9.53 -4.62 24.01
C THR A 156 10.99 -4.15 23.98
N ARG A 157 11.28 -3.04 23.29
CA ARG A 157 12.64 -2.48 23.15
C ARG A 157 12.68 -0.99 23.48
N GLU A 158 12.40 -0.64 24.74
CA GLU A 158 12.36 0.76 25.19
C GLU A 158 13.63 1.55 24.87
N LYS A 159 14.82 0.94 25.02
CA LYS A 159 16.10 1.61 24.71
C LYS A 159 16.16 2.11 23.26
N SER A 160 15.64 1.33 22.32
CA SER A 160 15.63 1.66 20.90
C SER A 160 14.70 2.83 20.55
N LEU A 161 13.82 3.25 21.46
CA LEU A 161 13.04 4.48 21.31
C LEU A 161 13.87 5.73 21.61
N THR A 162 14.90 5.61 22.46
CA THR A 162 15.77 6.72 22.86
C THR A 162 17.09 6.77 22.11
N GLU A 163 17.55 5.62 21.61
CA GLU A 163 18.79 5.50 20.85
C GLU A 163 18.62 5.93 19.38
N THR A 164 19.75 6.09 18.70
CA THR A 164 19.77 6.30 17.26
C THR A 164 19.72 4.95 16.54
N VAL A 165 18.69 4.75 15.73
CA VAL A 165 18.43 3.53 14.94
C VAL A 165 18.47 3.88 13.46
N GLY A 166 19.36 3.22 12.72
CA GLY A 166 19.37 3.26 11.26
C GLY A 166 18.54 2.11 10.68
N ILE A 167 17.69 2.41 9.70
CA ILE A 167 16.91 1.42 8.97
C ILE A 167 17.29 1.51 7.50
N ILE A 168 17.53 0.35 6.88
CA ILE A 168 17.73 0.20 5.44
C ILE A 168 16.68 -0.78 4.95
N ASP A 169 15.70 -0.28 4.21
CA ASP A 169 14.58 -1.02 3.65
C ASP A 169 14.83 -1.24 2.16
N ILE A 170 15.23 -2.47 1.81
CA ILE A 170 15.57 -2.86 0.44
C ILE A 170 14.31 -3.43 -0.22
N GLY A 171 13.69 -2.62 -1.05
CA GLY A 171 12.53 -2.99 -1.84
C GLY A 171 12.87 -3.60 -3.20
N TYR A 172 11.81 -3.84 -3.99
CA TYR A 172 11.95 -4.36 -5.36
C TYR A 172 12.79 -3.40 -6.22
N ARG A 173 12.38 -2.13 -6.29
CA ARG A 173 13.01 -1.09 -7.13
C ARG A 173 13.93 -0.15 -6.36
N THR A 174 13.53 0.19 -5.13
CA THR A 174 14.14 1.26 -4.34
C THR A 174 14.70 0.72 -3.04
N THR A 175 15.70 1.40 -2.51
CA THR A 175 16.16 1.23 -1.14
C THR A 175 15.90 2.51 -0.38
N ASP A 176 15.06 2.44 0.64
CA ASP A 176 14.77 3.54 1.55
C ASP A 176 15.68 3.42 2.77
N TYR A 177 16.28 4.52 3.21
CA TYR A 177 17.09 4.55 4.42
C TYR A 177 16.65 5.71 5.29
N ILE A 178 16.51 5.45 6.59
CA ILE A 178 16.21 6.50 7.57
C ILE A 178 17.07 6.37 8.81
N LEU A 179 17.36 7.51 9.41
CA LEU A 179 17.92 7.60 10.74
C LEU A 179 16.84 8.09 11.71
N ILE A 180 16.46 7.24 12.64
CA ILE A 180 15.56 7.57 13.75
C ILE A 180 16.42 7.90 14.96
N SER A 181 16.22 9.05 15.60
CA SER A 181 16.86 9.40 16.86
C SER A 181 15.80 9.92 17.83
N SER A 182 15.76 9.35 19.05
CA SER A 182 14.75 9.71 20.06
C SER A 182 13.30 9.62 19.54
N GLY A 183 13.00 8.58 18.75
CA GLY A 183 11.67 8.33 18.19
C GLY A 183 11.21 9.31 17.10
N LYS A 184 12.07 10.23 16.66
CA LYS A 184 11.85 11.13 15.52
C LYS A 184 12.82 10.77 14.41
N TYR A 185 12.35 10.79 13.16
CA TYR A 185 13.28 10.69 12.04
C TYR A 185 13.89 12.05 11.74
N THR A 186 15.15 12.04 11.31
CA THR A 186 15.85 13.26 10.88
C THR A 186 15.70 13.40 9.37
N GLU A 187 15.01 14.45 8.93
CA GLU A 187 14.99 14.88 7.52
C GLU A 187 16.35 15.47 7.12
N GLY A 188 16.82 15.21 5.89
CA GLY A 188 18.12 15.68 5.38
C GLY A 188 18.94 14.56 4.74
N GLU A 189 20.23 14.79 4.47
CA GLU A 189 21.15 13.86 3.75
C GLU A 189 21.30 12.47 4.39
N VAL A 190 20.79 12.26 5.61
CA VAL A 190 20.86 11.01 6.37
C VAL A 190 19.62 10.12 6.23
N SER A 191 18.56 10.61 5.57
CA SER A 191 17.34 9.86 5.30
C SER A 191 16.86 10.12 3.86
N GLY A 192 16.53 9.09 3.11
CA GLY A 192 16.04 9.23 1.74
C GLY A 192 15.80 7.91 1.05
N THR A 193 15.63 7.98 -0.27
CA THR A 193 15.40 6.83 -1.16
C THR A 193 16.39 6.86 -2.30
N ILE A 194 17.02 5.71 -2.61
CA ILE A 194 17.81 5.52 -3.83
C ILE A 194 17.11 4.57 -4.80
N ASP A 195 17.28 4.80 -6.10
CA ASP A 195 16.78 3.94 -7.19
C ASP A 195 17.68 2.69 -7.36
N THR A 196 17.83 1.92 -6.29
CA THR A 196 18.54 0.64 -6.28
C THR A 196 17.77 -0.31 -5.39
N GLY A 197 17.24 -1.39 -5.97
CA GLY A 197 16.56 -2.46 -5.26
C GLY A 197 17.06 -3.82 -5.74
N ILE A 198 16.32 -4.87 -5.43
CA ILE A 198 16.68 -6.23 -5.84
C ILE A 198 16.43 -6.53 -7.33
N SER A 199 15.61 -5.73 -8.04
CA SER A 199 15.29 -5.94 -9.47
C SER A 199 14.80 -4.69 -10.20
#